data_AF-A0A161ML30-F1
#
_entry.id   AF-A0A161ML30-F1
#
_cell.length_a   1.000
_cell.length_b   1.000
_cell.length_c   1.000
_cell.angle_alpha   90.00
_cell.angle_beta   90.00
_cell.angle_gamma   90.00
#
_symmetry.space_group_name_H-M   'P 1'
#
loop_
_entity.id
_entity.type
_entity.pdbx_description
1 polymer ?
#
loop_
_entity_poly.entity_id
_entity_poly.type
_entity_poly.pdbx_seq_one_letter_code
_entity_poly.pdbx_strand_id
1 'polypeptide(L)'
;ENCMVMKKLSLGQQSYTQDVWPQVKDHVLQAYSGNTEVSTNVGITKIRKSDRSRVMDAVKAIALCHNVTPVCERDDLPGESGARSPLESQSEVDQDYWASRTSNVSYQASSPDEVALVKWTEEMGLAVTKRDQNFIQLRTPLNTFQDFSILQLFPFTSESKRMGIIVKDRGTSQITFYLKGADVVMSPIILYSEWLDE
;
A
#
# COMPACT_ATOMS: atom_id res chain seq x y z
N GLU A 1 7.23 10.66 23.09
CA GLU A 1 6.13 9.83 22.55
C GLU A 1 6.72 8.55 22.00
N ASN A 2 6.11 7.39 22.25
CA ASN A 2 6.56 6.12 21.72
C ASN A 2 5.95 5.91 20.32
N CYS A 3 6.39 6.71 19.34
CA CYS A 3 5.90 6.68 17.96
C CYS A 3 6.97 6.15 17.01
N MET A 4 6.58 5.23 16.13
CA MET A 4 7.42 4.73 15.05
C MET A 4 7.15 5.55 13.79
N VAL A 5 8.21 5.92 13.06
CA VAL A 5 8.13 6.72 11.83
C VAL A 5 9.09 6.13 10.80
N MET A 6 8.63 6.01 9.56
CA MET A 6 9.47 5.55 8.45
C MET A 6 10.49 6.64 8.06
N LYS A 7 11.78 6.32 8.15
CA LYS A 7 12.88 7.27 7.90
C LYS A 7 13.58 7.09 6.56
N LYS A 8 13.67 5.85 6.08
CA LYS A 8 14.45 5.50 4.89
C LYS A 8 13.85 4.28 4.21
N LEU A 9 13.89 4.27 2.88
CA LEU A 9 13.56 3.15 2.02
C LEU A 9 14.79 2.83 1.17
N SER A 10 15.34 1.62 1.28
CA SER A 10 16.45 1.16 0.44
C SER A 10 15.93 0.16 -0.59
N LEU A 11 16.23 0.38 -1.87
CA LEU A 11 15.85 -0.49 -3.00
C LEU A 11 17.08 -0.86 -3.83
N GLY A 12 17.83 -1.86 -3.38
CA GLY A 12 19.13 -2.19 -3.98
C GLY A 12 20.13 -1.07 -3.71
N GLN A 13 20.82 -0.59 -4.75
CA GLN A 13 21.83 0.47 -4.62
C GLN A 13 21.24 1.88 -4.40
N GLN A 14 19.92 2.04 -4.54
CA GLN A 14 19.24 3.32 -4.32
C GLN A 14 18.65 3.38 -2.93
N SER A 15 18.75 4.53 -2.29
CA SER A 15 18.07 4.79 -1.03
C SER A 15 17.37 6.13 -1.03
N TYR A 16 16.16 6.13 -0.50
CA TYR A 16 15.28 7.27 -0.40
C TYR A 16 15.13 7.64 1.07
N THR A 17 15.44 8.88 1.42
CA THR A 17 15.25 9.48 2.74
C THR A 17 14.07 10.45 2.73
N GLN A 18 13.77 11.05 3.88
CA GLN A 18 12.63 11.95 4.03
C GLN A 18 12.65 13.15 3.06
N ASP A 19 13.82 13.64 2.70
CA ASP A 19 13.98 14.77 1.77
C ASP A 19 13.55 14.42 0.33
N VAL A 20 13.54 13.13 -0.03
CA VAL A 20 13.21 12.65 -1.37
C VAL A 20 11.87 11.90 -1.45
N TRP A 21 11.06 11.92 -0.38
CA TRP A 21 9.66 11.46 -0.41
C TRP A 21 8.79 12.08 -1.51
N PRO A 22 8.93 13.38 -1.85
CA PRO A 22 8.20 13.95 -2.99
C PRO A 22 8.47 13.23 -4.31
N GLN A 23 9.70 12.71 -4.51
CA GLN A 23 10.05 11.94 -5.71
C GLN A 23 9.38 10.56 -5.71
N VAL A 24 9.34 9.89 -4.55
CA VAL A 24 8.61 8.62 -4.39
C VAL A 24 7.13 8.80 -4.70
N LYS A 25 6.52 9.87 -4.17
CA LYS A 25 5.12 10.22 -4.43
C LYS A 25 4.86 10.49 -5.91
N ASP A 26 5.74 11.23 -6.58
CA ASP A 26 5.66 11.48 -8.02
C ASP A 26 5.78 10.18 -8.84
N HIS A 27 6.70 9.28 -8.48
CA HIS A 27 6.81 7.96 -9.11
C HIS A 27 5.54 7.12 -8.97
N VAL A 28 4.92 7.13 -7.79
CA VAL A 28 3.63 6.45 -7.54
C VAL A 28 2.53 7.11 -8.35
N LEU A 29 2.39 8.44 -8.33
CA LEU A 29 1.39 9.17 -9.11
C LEU A 29 1.51 8.88 -10.62
N GLN A 30 2.71 8.94 -11.18
CA GLN A 30 2.96 8.67 -12.59
C GLN A 30 2.67 7.22 -12.98
N ALA A 31 2.89 6.26 -12.08
CA ALA A 31 2.57 4.85 -12.32
C ALA A 31 1.05 4.61 -12.44
N TYR A 32 0.23 5.45 -11.80
CA TYR A 32 -1.22 5.41 -11.93
C TYR A 32 -1.76 6.33 -13.05
N SER A 33 -1.05 7.42 -13.37
CA SER A 33 -1.47 8.40 -14.38
C SER A 33 -1.11 8.01 -15.83
N GLY A 34 -0.05 7.22 -16.00
CA GLY A 34 0.44 6.80 -17.32
C GLY A 34 0.09 5.35 -17.60
N ASN A 35 -0.57 5.14 -18.74
CA ASN A 35 -0.84 3.89 -19.47
C ASN A 35 -0.33 2.62 -18.75
N THR A 36 -1.25 1.82 -18.21
CA THR A 36 -1.00 0.45 -17.77
C THR A 36 -0.40 -0.31 -18.95
N GLU A 37 0.93 -0.33 -19.06
CA GLU A 37 1.62 -1.34 -19.82
C GLU A 37 1.32 -2.65 -19.10
N VAL A 38 0.25 -3.30 -19.54
CA VAL A 38 -0.11 -4.67 -19.20
C VAL A 38 1.05 -5.52 -19.70
N SER A 39 2.10 -5.60 -18.88
CA SER A 39 3.14 -6.61 -19.01
C SER A 39 2.54 -7.91 -18.47
N THR A 40 1.70 -8.54 -19.28
CA THR A 40 1.47 -9.98 -19.22
C THR A 40 2.77 -10.68 -19.64
N ASN A 41 3.75 -10.66 -18.76
CA ASN A 41 4.91 -11.54 -18.86
C ASN A 41 4.99 -12.33 -17.56
N VAL A 42 4.18 -13.40 -17.53
CA VAL A 42 4.44 -14.59 -16.72
C VAL A 42 5.70 -15.23 -17.32
N GLY A 43 6.86 -14.71 -16.92
CA GLY A 43 8.14 -15.18 -17.40
C GLY A 43 9.24 -14.64 -16.48
N ILE A 44 9.86 -15.54 -15.74
CA ILE A 44 11.10 -15.30 -14.99
C ILE A 44 12.21 -15.02 -16.01
N THR A 45 12.18 -13.85 -16.62
CA THR A 45 13.24 -13.31 -17.45
C THR A 45 13.58 -11.96 -16.85
N LYS A 46 14.88 -11.72 -16.62
CA LYS A 46 15.43 -10.51 -16.02
C LYS A 46 15.18 -9.29 -16.92
N ILE A 47 13.93 -8.86 -17.05
CA ILE A 47 13.62 -7.54 -17.58
C ILE A 47 13.97 -6.57 -16.47
N ARG A 48 15.01 -5.76 -16.71
CA ARG A 48 15.45 -4.69 -15.81
C ARG A 48 14.28 -3.71 -15.63
N LYS A 49 13.42 -3.98 -14.65
CA LYS A 49 12.32 -3.09 -14.27
C LYS A 49 12.89 -1.69 -14.04
N SER A 50 12.22 -0.67 -14.59
CA SER A 50 12.58 0.74 -14.34
C SER A 50 12.59 1.02 -12.84
N ASP A 51 13.43 1.94 -12.37
CA ASP A 51 13.46 2.32 -10.95
C ASP A 51 12.07 2.77 -10.47
N ARG A 52 11.32 3.48 -11.33
CA ARG A 52 9.92 3.86 -11.08
C ARG A 52 9.02 2.67 -10.75
N SER A 53 9.08 1.59 -11.55
CA SER A 53 8.25 0.41 -11.30
C SER A 53 8.70 -0.38 -10.08
N ARG A 54 10.00 -0.36 -9.74
CA ARG A 54 10.51 -0.95 -8.49
C ARG A 54 10.02 -0.20 -7.26
N VAL A 55 10.02 1.14 -7.30
CA VAL A 55 9.48 1.99 -6.23
C VAL A 55 7.99 1.71 -6.05
N MET A 56 7.21 1.71 -7.13
CA MET A 56 5.78 1.42 -7.09
C MET A 56 5.49 0.03 -6.51
N ASP A 57 6.20 -1.00 -6.99
CA ASP A 57 6.04 -2.37 -6.48
C ASP A 57 6.35 -2.45 -4.97
N ALA A 58 7.37 -1.73 -4.50
CA ALA A 58 7.73 -1.68 -3.08
C ALA A 58 6.67 -0.97 -2.22
N VAL A 59 6.18 0.20 -2.64
CA VAL A 59 5.11 0.92 -1.93
C VAL A 59 3.84 0.07 -1.89
N LYS A 60 3.49 -0.57 -3.01
CA LYS A 60 2.34 -1.48 -3.10
C LYS A 60 2.48 -2.71 -2.20
N ALA A 61 3.69 -3.28 -2.12
CA ALA A 61 3.97 -4.40 -1.23
C ALA A 61 3.78 -4.01 0.24
N ILE A 62 4.25 -2.83 0.65
CA ILE A 62 4.07 -2.32 2.01
C ILE A 62 2.59 -2.07 2.30
N ALA A 63 1.86 -1.47 1.36
CA ALA A 63 0.44 -1.17 1.49
C ALA A 63 -0.49 -2.41 1.51
N LEU A 64 -0.02 -3.58 1.07
CA LEU A 64 -0.82 -4.82 1.02
C LEU A 64 -0.37 -5.86 2.05
N CYS A 65 0.94 -5.93 2.35
CA CYS A 65 1.52 -6.91 3.26
C CYS A 65 1.67 -6.37 4.69
N HIS A 66 0.54 -6.12 5.35
CA HIS A 66 0.45 -5.71 6.76
C HIS A 66 -0.73 -6.43 7.43
N ASN A 67 -0.94 -6.26 8.74
CA ASN A 67 -2.16 -6.67 9.44
C ASN A 67 -2.94 -5.48 10.03
N VAL A 68 -2.54 -4.24 9.69
CA VAL A 68 -3.23 -3.00 10.10
C VAL A 68 -4.65 -2.90 9.56
N THR A 69 -5.61 -2.63 10.44
CA THR A 69 -7.00 -2.38 10.10
C THR A 69 -7.27 -0.86 10.12
N PRO A 70 -7.79 -0.27 9.02
CA PRO A 70 -8.27 1.11 9.05
C PRO A 70 -9.56 1.20 9.87
N VAL A 71 -9.62 2.19 10.74
CA VAL A 71 -10.79 2.52 11.56
C VAL A 71 -11.25 3.90 11.15
N CYS A 72 -12.38 3.96 10.45
CA CYS A 72 -13.03 5.23 10.18
C CYS A 72 -13.74 5.67 11.46
N GLU A 73 -13.32 6.82 12.00
CA GLU A 73 -14.11 7.51 13.01
C GLU A 73 -15.39 7.98 12.31
N ARG A 74 -16.51 7.32 12.66
CA ARG A 74 -17.83 7.83 12.30
C ARG A 74 -18.00 9.08 13.13
N ASP A 75 -17.73 10.24 12.55
CA ASP A 75 -18.21 11.48 13.11
C ASP A 75 -19.69 11.30 13.38
N ASP A 76 -20.12 11.57 14.61
CA ASP A 76 -21.51 11.73 14.98
C ASP A 76 -22.11 12.81 14.07
N LEU A 77 -22.65 12.39 12.92
CA LEU A 77 -23.42 13.25 12.04
C LEU A 77 -24.57 13.81 12.89
N PRO A 78 -24.67 15.14 13.07
CA PRO A 78 -25.84 15.73 13.68
C PRO A 78 -26.98 15.65 12.66
N GLY A 79 -27.68 14.51 12.64
CA GLY A 79 -28.97 14.29 12.00
C GLY A 79 -29.03 14.53 10.49
N GLU A 80 -29.31 13.48 9.70
CA GLU A 80 -30.36 13.60 8.68
C GLU A 80 -30.81 12.22 8.19
N SER A 81 -31.99 11.85 8.65
CA SER A 81 -32.89 10.92 7.99
C SER A 81 -33.26 11.50 6.63
N GLY A 82 -32.68 11.00 5.54
CA GLY A 82 -33.05 11.50 4.21
C GLY A 82 -32.32 10.79 3.08
N ALA A 83 -32.95 9.77 2.51
CA ALA A 83 -32.55 9.25 1.21
C ALA A 83 -32.56 10.39 0.17
N ARG A 84 -31.39 10.81 -0.30
CA ARG A 84 -31.26 11.67 -1.49
C ARG A 84 -30.64 10.85 -2.62
N SER A 85 -31.33 10.85 -3.76
CA SER A 85 -31.04 10.06 -4.95
C SER A 85 -29.74 10.48 -5.66
N PRO A 86 -29.12 9.60 -6.48
CA PRO A 86 -27.74 9.76 -6.98
C PRO A 86 -27.51 10.71 -8.17
N LEU A 87 -28.32 11.75 -8.37
CA LEU A 87 -28.20 12.57 -9.58
C LEU A 87 -28.23 14.06 -9.25
N GLU A 88 -27.10 14.64 -8.83
CA GLU A 88 -26.89 16.08 -8.97
C GLU A 88 -25.41 16.47 -8.77
N SER A 89 -24.89 17.16 -9.81
CA SER A 89 -23.80 18.15 -9.79
C SER A 89 -22.43 17.76 -9.23
N GLN A 90 -21.46 17.53 -10.12
CA GLN A 90 -20.03 17.56 -9.81
C GLN A 90 -19.61 19.01 -9.55
N SER A 91 -19.65 19.45 -8.30
CA SER A 91 -19.11 20.75 -7.89
C SER A 91 -17.76 20.57 -7.19
N GLU A 92 -16.84 21.52 -7.37
CA GLU A 92 -15.49 21.48 -6.76
C GLU A 92 -15.54 21.37 -5.22
N VAL A 93 -16.66 21.80 -4.63
CA VAL A 93 -16.97 21.72 -3.19
C VAL A 93 -17.17 20.29 -2.69
N ASP A 94 -17.62 19.37 -3.56
CA ASP A 94 -17.77 17.94 -3.22
C ASP A 94 -16.41 17.22 -3.15
N GLN A 95 -15.41 17.74 -3.85
CA GLN A 95 -14.05 17.19 -3.87
C GLN A 95 -13.34 17.45 -2.53
N ASP A 96 -13.53 18.65 -1.97
CA ASP A 96 -13.07 19.00 -0.61
C ASP A 96 -13.83 18.20 0.47
N TYR A 97 -15.11 17.89 0.26
CA TYR A 97 -15.92 17.06 1.17
C TYR A 97 -15.52 15.57 1.20
N TRP A 98 -14.86 15.07 0.15
CA TRP A 98 -14.26 13.74 0.15
C TRP A 98 -12.84 13.76 0.76
N ALA A 99 -12.05 14.80 0.47
CA ALA A 99 -10.72 14.99 1.05
C ALA A 99 -10.77 15.15 2.59
N SER A 100 -11.80 15.81 3.12
CA SER A 100 -12.02 15.92 4.57
C SER A 100 -12.35 14.57 5.21
N ARG A 101 -13.19 13.74 4.58
CA ARG A 101 -13.54 12.38 5.05
C ARG A 101 -12.36 11.41 5.09
N THR A 102 -11.35 11.57 4.23
CA THR A 102 -10.12 10.78 4.31
C THR A 102 -9.24 11.12 5.52
N SER A 103 -9.46 12.27 6.15
CA SER A 103 -8.71 12.72 7.34
C SER A 103 -9.11 11.98 8.62
N ASN A 104 -10.21 11.20 8.59
CA ASN A 104 -10.77 10.49 9.75
C ASN A 104 -10.46 8.98 9.75
N VAL A 105 -9.53 8.52 8.92
CA VAL A 105 -9.08 7.12 8.96
C VAL A 105 -7.91 7.00 9.93
N SER A 106 -8.15 6.41 11.09
CA SER A 106 -7.08 6.00 12.01
C SER A 106 -6.64 4.58 11.69
N TYR A 107 -5.37 4.26 11.93
CA TYR A 107 -4.80 2.94 11.66
C TYR A 107 -4.52 2.20 12.96
N GLN A 108 -5.07 0.99 13.10
CA GLN A 108 -4.90 0.15 14.27
C GLN A 108 -4.22 -1.17 13.91
N ALA A 109 -3.21 -1.55 14.68
CA ALA A 109 -2.53 -2.84 14.54
C ALA A 109 -1.90 -3.26 15.88
N SER A 110 -1.55 -4.53 15.99
CA SER A 110 -0.85 -5.06 17.16
C SER A 110 0.60 -4.58 17.26
N SER A 111 1.19 -4.07 16.16
CA SER A 111 2.55 -3.51 16.14
C SER A 111 2.55 -2.05 15.64
N PRO A 112 3.20 -1.12 16.35
CA PRO A 112 3.33 0.27 15.93
C PRO A 112 4.17 0.43 14.65
N ASP A 113 5.05 -0.52 14.33
CA ASP A 113 5.85 -0.51 13.10
C ASP A 113 4.97 -0.61 11.86
N GLU A 114 3.98 -1.52 11.89
CA GLU A 114 3.07 -1.69 10.76
C GLU A 114 2.20 -0.46 10.55
N VAL A 115 1.77 0.18 11.64
CA VAL A 115 1.00 1.43 11.58
C VAL A 115 1.84 2.54 10.93
N ALA A 116 3.11 2.67 11.32
CA ALA A 116 4.02 3.64 10.74
C ALA A 116 4.23 3.42 9.23
N LEU A 117 4.39 2.17 8.82
CA LEU A 117 4.56 1.79 7.42
C LEU A 117 3.30 2.11 6.58
N VAL A 118 2.10 1.80 7.09
CA VAL A 118 0.85 2.09 6.38
C VAL A 118 0.56 3.58 6.29
N LYS A 119 0.84 4.34 7.36
CA LYS A 119 0.78 5.81 7.33
C LYS A 119 1.72 6.39 6.28
N TRP A 120 2.94 5.87 6.20
CA TRP A 120 3.88 6.30 5.17
C TRP A 120 3.38 5.96 3.76
N THR A 121 2.77 4.80 3.53
CA THR A 121 2.18 4.50 2.20
C THR A 121 1.05 5.45 1.83
N GLU A 122 0.25 5.88 2.81
CA GLU A 122 -0.77 6.90 2.60
C GLU A 122 -0.16 8.24 2.17
N GLU A 123 0.91 8.70 2.83
CA GLU A 123 1.64 9.92 2.45
C GLU A 123 2.20 9.85 1.02
N MET A 124 2.63 8.65 0.59
CA MET A 124 3.11 8.39 -0.77
C MET A 124 1.97 8.27 -1.81
N GLY A 125 0.71 8.32 -1.38
CA GLY A 125 -0.47 8.33 -2.24
C GLY A 125 -1.25 7.01 -2.31
N LEU A 126 -0.87 5.99 -1.54
CA LEU A 126 -1.60 4.73 -1.42
C LEU A 126 -2.17 4.55 -0.02
N ALA A 127 -3.42 4.97 0.17
CA ALA A 127 -4.08 4.86 1.47
C ALA A 127 -4.90 3.57 1.57
N VAL A 128 -4.76 2.83 2.67
CA VAL A 128 -5.62 1.66 2.95
C VAL A 128 -6.94 2.16 3.50
N THR A 129 -8.04 1.94 2.78
CA THR A 129 -9.37 2.43 3.17
C THR A 129 -10.21 1.37 3.84
N LYS A 130 -10.09 0.11 3.40
CA LYS A 130 -10.77 -1.03 4.00
C LYS A 130 -9.85 -2.22 4.04
N ARG A 131 -9.96 -3.00 5.12
CA ARG A 131 -9.29 -4.28 5.25
C ARG A 131 -10.11 -5.22 6.11
N ASP A 132 -10.41 -6.37 5.54
CA ASP A 132 -11.01 -7.52 6.21
C ASP A 132 -10.11 -8.76 6.04
N GLN A 133 -10.56 -9.94 6.50
CA GLN A 133 -9.80 -11.19 6.38
C GLN A 133 -9.55 -11.61 4.93
N ASN A 134 -10.47 -11.27 4.02
CA ASN A 134 -10.47 -11.74 2.63
C ASN A 134 -10.35 -10.60 1.61
N PHE A 135 -10.24 -9.35 2.06
CA PHE A 135 -10.39 -8.18 1.20
C PHE A 135 -9.54 -7.00 1.68
N ILE A 136 -8.90 -6.30 0.76
CA ILE A 136 -8.22 -5.02 0.99
C ILE A 136 -8.68 -4.05 -0.08
N GLN A 137 -8.97 -2.82 0.30
CA GLN A 137 -9.23 -1.71 -0.62
C GLN A 137 -8.16 -0.63 -0.41
N LEU A 138 -7.52 -0.25 -1.50
CA LEU A 138 -6.58 0.87 -1.55
C LEU A 138 -7.23 2.06 -2.28
N ARG A 139 -6.94 3.26 -1.81
CA ARG A 139 -7.17 4.51 -2.53
C ARG A 139 -5.87 4.92 -3.21
N THR A 140 -5.94 5.08 -4.52
CA THR A 140 -4.82 5.46 -5.38
C THR A 140 -4.55 6.96 -5.27
N PRO A 141 -3.39 7.46 -5.74
CA PRO A 141 -3.11 8.90 -5.77
C PRO A 141 -4.05 9.68 -6.70
N LEU A 142 -4.75 8.99 -7.60
CA LEU A 142 -5.79 9.57 -8.48
C LEU A 142 -7.18 9.61 -7.81
N ASN A 143 -7.25 9.32 -6.51
CA ASN A 143 -8.48 9.24 -5.74
C ASN A 143 -9.48 8.20 -6.28
N THR A 144 -8.97 7.16 -6.96
CA THR A 144 -9.75 5.99 -7.37
C THR A 144 -9.53 4.85 -6.38
N PHE A 145 -10.46 3.90 -6.33
CA PHE A 145 -10.33 2.72 -5.46
C PHE A 145 -9.83 1.52 -6.25
N GLN A 146 -8.89 0.79 -5.66
CA GLN A 146 -8.39 -0.47 -6.17
C GLN A 146 -8.69 -1.58 -5.15
N ASP A 147 -9.44 -2.57 -5.59
CA ASP A 147 -9.88 -3.67 -4.75
C ASP A 147 -8.99 -4.91 -4.93
N PHE A 148 -8.60 -5.51 -3.82
CA PHE A 148 -7.80 -6.73 -3.75
C PHE A 148 -8.52 -7.80 -2.93
N SER A 149 -8.57 -9.02 -3.46
CA SER A 149 -9.01 -10.18 -2.71
C SER A 149 -7.80 -10.86 -2.08
N ILE A 150 -7.85 -11.09 -0.76
CA ILE A 150 -6.83 -11.87 -0.04
C ILE A 150 -7.17 -13.34 -0.27
N LEU A 151 -6.28 -14.06 -0.96
CA LEU A 151 -6.44 -15.49 -1.22
C LEU A 151 -5.89 -16.33 -0.08
N GLN A 152 -4.77 -15.90 0.51
CA GLN A 152 -4.15 -16.58 1.64
C GLN A 152 -3.30 -15.60 2.45
N LEU A 153 -3.39 -15.69 3.77
CA LEU A 153 -2.52 -14.98 4.70
C LEU A 153 -1.60 -15.98 5.40
N PHE A 154 -0.31 -15.65 5.49
CA PHE A 154 0.70 -16.36 6.26
C PHE A 154 1.14 -15.46 7.42
N PRO A 155 0.57 -15.62 8.63
CA PRO A 155 0.82 -14.72 9.74
C PRO A 155 2.28 -14.80 10.20
N PHE A 156 2.74 -13.72 10.84
CA PHE A 156 4.05 -13.69 11.48
C PHE A 156 4.10 -14.66 12.66
N THR A 157 5.16 -15.46 12.73
CA THR A 157 5.48 -16.28 13.92
C THR A 157 6.92 -16.04 14.35
N SER A 158 7.20 -16.14 15.65
CA SER A 158 8.56 -15.99 16.19
C SER A 158 9.54 -17.03 15.63
N GLU A 159 9.03 -18.20 15.23
CA GLU A 159 9.79 -19.27 14.58
C GLU A 159 10.16 -18.93 13.14
N SER A 160 9.19 -18.45 12.35
CA SER A 160 9.41 -18.17 10.93
C SER A 160 10.02 -16.79 10.67
N LYS A 161 9.88 -15.83 11.62
CA LYS A 161 10.33 -14.43 11.53
C LYS A 161 9.96 -13.74 10.21
N ARG A 162 8.83 -14.13 9.61
CA ARG A 162 8.34 -13.61 8.33
C ARG A 162 6.82 -13.64 8.26
N MET A 163 6.26 -12.79 7.43
CA MET A 163 4.84 -12.66 7.14
C MET A 163 4.64 -12.62 5.63
N GLY A 164 3.70 -13.41 5.12
CA GLY A 164 3.37 -13.48 3.70
C GLY A 164 1.89 -13.26 3.43
N ILE A 165 1.57 -12.81 2.22
CA ILE A 165 0.18 -12.66 1.77
C ILE A 165 0.08 -12.92 0.26
N ILE A 166 -0.90 -13.71 -0.14
CA ILE A 166 -1.28 -13.89 -1.55
C ILE A 166 -2.52 -13.04 -1.80
N VAL A 167 -2.41 -12.11 -2.73
CA VAL A 167 -3.50 -11.20 -3.11
C VAL A 167 -3.79 -11.29 -4.60
N LYS A 168 -5.06 -11.15 -4.96
CA LYS A 168 -5.53 -11.01 -6.32
C LYS A 168 -6.08 -9.61 -6.53
N ASP A 169 -5.49 -8.87 -7.46
CA ASP A 169 -6.05 -7.61 -7.94
C ASP A 169 -7.36 -7.89 -8.70
N ARG A 170 -8.48 -7.29 -8.27
CA ARG A 170 -9.78 -7.54 -8.91
C ARG A 170 -9.92 -6.85 -10.27
N GLY A 171 -9.21 -5.75 -10.50
CA GLY A 171 -9.24 -5.03 -11.78
C GLY A 171 -8.41 -5.72 -12.85
N THR A 172 -7.22 -6.18 -12.51
CA THR A 172 -6.30 -6.83 -13.47
C THR A 172 -6.35 -8.36 -13.46
N SER A 173 -7.01 -8.96 -12.46
CA SER A 173 -6.99 -10.40 -12.18
C SER A 173 -5.60 -11.00 -11.91
N GLN A 174 -4.57 -10.17 -11.71
CA GLN A 174 -3.23 -10.62 -11.40
C GLN A 174 -3.14 -11.11 -9.96
N ILE A 175 -2.52 -12.29 -9.76
CA ILE A 175 -2.23 -12.85 -8.45
C ILE A 175 -0.76 -12.56 -8.12
N THR A 176 -0.52 -11.97 -6.95
CA THR A 176 0.82 -11.63 -6.46
C THR A 176 1.02 -12.15 -5.05
N PHE A 177 2.20 -12.71 -4.78
CA PHE A 177 2.63 -13.10 -3.45
C PHE A 177 3.63 -12.06 -2.92
N TYR A 178 3.30 -11.46 -1.76
CA TYR A 178 4.20 -10.58 -1.02
C TYR A 178 4.71 -11.28 0.24
N LEU A 179 5.97 -11.05 0.58
CA LEU A 179 6.63 -11.62 1.73
C LEU A 179 7.53 -10.55 2.36
N LYS A 180 7.43 -10.38 3.68
CA LYS A 180 8.33 -9.54 4.49
C LYS A 180 8.87 -10.34 5.67
N GLY A 181 10.10 -10.11 6.09
CA GLY A 181 10.72 -10.86 7.19
C GLY A 181 12.13 -10.38 7.50
N ALA A 182 12.75 -10.99 8.51
CA ALA A 182 14.12 -10.69 8.90
C ALA A 182 15.14 -11.20 7.86
N ASP A 183 16.23 -10.46 7.69
CA ASP A 183 17.26 -10.74 6.68
C ASP A 183 17.78 -12.17 6.77
N VAL A 184 18.13 -12.63 7.98
CA VAL A 184 18.62 -14.00 8.24
C VAL A 184 17.70 -15.11 7.73
N VAL A 185 16.39 -14.86 7.60
CA VAL A 185 15.43 -15.82 7.03
C VAL A 185 15.18 -15.59 5.55
N MET A 186 15.25 -14.34 5.10
CA MET A 186 14.95 -13.97 3.71
C MET A 186 16.13 -14.24 2.77
N SER A 187 17.37 -14.00 3.19
CA SER A 187 18.60 -14.15 2.39
C SER A 187 18.70 -15.49 1.64
N PRO A 188 18.41 -16.68 2.22
CA PRO A 188 18.53 -17.94 1.50
C PRO A 188 17.41 -18.21 0.48
N ILE A 189 16.31 -17.43 0.48
CA ILE A 189 15.11 -17.68 -0.32
C ILE A 189 15.04 -16.75 -1.54
N ILE A 190 15.74 -15.62 -1.47
CA ILE A 190 15.79 -14.64 -2.54
C ILE A 190 16.99 -14.89 -3.44
N LEU A 191 16.86 -14.52 -4.72
CA LEU A 191 17.99 -14.53 -5.64
C LEU A 191 19.04 -13.55 -5.12
N TYR A 192 20.31 -13.98 -5.14
CA TYR A 192 21.45 -13.19 -4.66
C TYR A 192 21.39 -11.76 -5.18
N SER A 193 21.62 -10.81 -4.28
CA SER A 193 21.77 -9.40 -4.60
C SER A 193 22.85 -8.79 -3.73
N GLU A 194 23.72 -7.97 -4.33
CA GLU A 194 24.96 -7.47 -3.71
C GLU A 194 24.78 -6.62 -2.44
N TRP A 195 23.54 -6.22 -2.09
CA TRP A 195 23.22 -5.43 -0.89
C TRP A 195 22.86 -6.29 0.34
N LEU A 196 22.75 -7.61 0.20
CA LEU A 196 22.39 -8.50 1.31
C LEU A 196 23.57 -8.88 2.20
N ASP A 197 24.79 -8.58 1.77
CA ASP A 197 26.04 -8.93 2.46
C ASP A 197 26.65 -7.75 3.26
N GLU A 198 25.95 -6.61 3.38
CA GLU A 198 26.37 -5.47 4.23
C GLU A 198 26.12 -5.71 5.73
#